data_AF-A0A440H3Q7-F1
#
_entry.id   AF-A0A440H3Q7-F1
#
_cell.length_a   1.000
_cell.length_b   1.000
_cell.length_c   1.000
_cell.angle_alpha   90.00
_cell.angle_beta   90.00
_cell.angle_gamma   90.00
#
_symmetry.space_group_name_H-M   'P 1'
#
loop_
_entity.id
_entity.type
_entity.pdbx_description
1 polymer ?
#
loop_
_entity_poly.entity_id
_entity_poly.type
_entity_poly.pdbx_seq_one_letter_code
_entity_poly.pdbx_strand_id
1 'polypeptide(L)'
;MFRATNPDAYQPEEIDLLQRVFDRRCTAANIHRDSILGELLAAALIQLYQAGVTDEVSLSDKGREYLAMTTAHPAFQMRGAIGKTDPTGAP
;
A
#
# COMPACT_ATOMS: atom_id res chain seq x y z
N MET A 1 8.64 -9.59 30.73
CA MET A 1 9.42 -9.54 29.46
C MET A 1 9.22 -10.84 28.72
N PHE A 2 8.38 -10.86 27.68
CA PHE A 2 8.33 -11.94 26.70
C PHE A 2 8.15 -11.30 25.32
N ARG A 3 9.27 -11.08 24.63
CA ARG A 3 9.25 -10.84 23.19
C ARG A 3 8.90 -12.17 22.54
N ALA A 4 7.61 -12.44 22.38
CA ALA A 4 7.14 -13.45 21.45
C ALA A 4 7.34 -12.89 20.03
N THR A 5 8.59 -12.89 19.58
CA THR A 5 8.92 -12.90 18.16
C THR A 5 8.39 -14.22 17.62
N ASN A 6 7.12 -14.26 17.22
CA ASN A 6 6.67 -15.18 16.19
C ASN A 6 7.12 -14.55 14.87
N PRO A 7 8.16 -15.06 14.19
CA PRO A 7 8.68 -14.46 12.97
C PRO A 7 7.77 -14.65 11.72
N ASP A 8 6.51 -15.06 11.88
CA ASP A 8 5.69 -15.58 10.77
C ASP A 8 4.21 -15.13 10.76
N ALA A 9 3.75 -14.33 11.72
CA ALA A 9 2.36 -13.86 11.71
C ALA A 9 2.29 -12.40 12.16
N TYR A 10 2.00 -11.51 11.22
CA TYR A 10 1.48 -10.19 11.58
C TYR A 10 0.30 -10.39 12.52
N GLN A 11 0.31 -9.70 13.65
CA GLN A 11 -0.85 -9.62 14.52
C GLN A 11 -2.02 -9.03 13.71
N PRO A 12 -3.26 -9.44 13.99
CA PRO A 12 -4.43 -8.89 13.30
C PRO A 12 -4.51 -7.36 13.42
N GLU A 13 -4.04 -6.78 14.53
CA GLU A 13 -3.93 -5.34 14.73
C GLU A 13 -2.95 -4.67 13.76
N GLU A 14 -1.85 -5.35 13.42
CA GLU A 14 -0.83 -4.85 12.50
C GLU A 14 -1.33 -4.91 11.05
N ILE A 15 -2.07 -5.97 10.71
CA ILE A 15 -2.74 -6.09 9.41
C ILE A 15 -3.83 -5.01 9.26
N ASP A 16 -4.63 -4.75 10.31
CA ASP A 16 -5.65 -3.69 10.28
C ASP A 16 -5.01 -2.31 10.07
N LEU A 17 -3.89 -2.03 10.76
CA LEU A 17 -3.13 -0.80 10.60
C LEU A 17 -2.58 -0.66 9.17
N LEU A 18 -1.92 -1.69 8.65
CA LEU A 18 -1.38 -1.69 7.29
C LEU A 18 -2.50 -1.52 6.25
N GLN A 19 -3.63 -2.19 6.41
CA GLN A 19 -4.79 -2.05 5.52
C GLN A 19 -5.41 -0.66 5.60
N ARG A 20 -5.55 -0.05 6.78
CA ARG A 20 -6.07 1.34 6.90
C ARG A 20 -5.15 2.34 6.24
N VAL A 21 -3.84 2.24 6.49
CA VAL A 21 -2.85 3.14 5.88
C VAL A 21 -2.88 2.97 4.37
N PHE A 22 -2.90 1.73 3.90
CA PHE A 22 -3.01 1.40 2.49
C PHE A 22 -4.27 1.99 1.86
N ASP A 23 -5.45 1.73 2.44
CA ASP A 23 -6.73 2.21 1.93
C ASP A 23 -6.77 3.74 1.87
N ARG A 24 -6.38 4.43 2.95
CA ARG A 24 -6.30 5.90 2.95
C ARG A 24 -5.38 6.44 1.86
N ARG A 25 -4.24 5.78 1.62
CA ARG A 25 -3.27 6.22 0.61
C ARG A 25 -3.77 5.92 -0.81
N CYS A 26 -4.43 4.78 -1.02
CA CYS A 26 -5.13 4.47 -2.26
C CYS A 26 -6.23 5.50 -2.55
N THR A 27 -7.07 5.84 -1.58
CA THR A 27 -8.10 6.88 -1.74
C THR A 27 -7.48 8.25 -2.01
N ALA A 28 -6.45 8.64 -1.25
CA ALA A 28 -5.80 9.94 -1.40
C ALA A 28 -5.10 10.11 -2.76
N ALA A 29 -4.53 9.03 -3.30
CA ALA A 29 -3.86 9.02 -4.59
C ALA A 29 -4.81 8.65 -5.75
N ASN A 30 -6.08 8.36 -5.48
CA ASN A 30 -7.06 7.86 -6.45
C ASN A 30 -6.57 6.60 -7.21
N ILE A 31 -5.89 5.71 -6.47
CA ILE A 31 -5.32 4.46 -6.99
C ILE A 31 -6.23 3.31 -6.59
N HIS A 32 -6.56 2.46 -7.57
CA HIS A 32 -7.28 1.24 -7.28
C HIS A 32 -6.38 0.23 -6.55
N ARG A 33 -6.88 -0.39 -5.49
CA ARG A 33 -6.17 -1.41 -4.69
C ARG A 33 -5.62 -2.58 -5.52
N ASP A 34 -6.28 -2.89 -6.63
CA ASP A 34 -5.92 -3.95 -7.58
C ASP A 34 -4.98 -3.48 -8.70
N SER A 35 -4.62 -2.19 -8.68
CA SER A 35 -3.67 -1.64 -9.64
C SER A 35 -2.24 -1.99 -9.23
N ILE A 36 -1.32 -2.03 -10.20
CA ILE A 36 0.10 -2.30 -9.94
C ILE A 36 0.68 -1.31 -8.91
N LEU A 37 0.19 -0.06 -8.89
CA LEU A 37 0.56 0.92 -7.87
C LEU A 37 0.06 0.55 -6.47
N GLY A 38 -1.13 -0.04 -6.36
CA GLY A 38 -1.68 -0.55 -5.11
C GLY A 38 -0.87 -1.74 -4.61
N GLU A 39 -0.59 -2.72 -5.46
CA GLU A 39 0.25 -3.86 -5.08
C GLU A 39 1.65 -3.43 -4.60
N LEU A 40 2.29 -2.48 -5.31
CA LEU A 40 3.58 -1.93 -4.90
C LEU A 40 3.51 -1.15 -3.59
N LEU A 41 2.47 -0.35 -3.39
CA LEU A 41 2.28 0.39 -2.15
C LEU A 41 2.08 -0.57 -0.97
N ALA A 42 1.27 -1.62 -1.13
CA ALA A 42 1.08 -2.64 -0.12
C ALA A 42 2.41 -3.35 0.21
N ALA A 43 3.17 -3.76 -0.81
CA ALA A 43 4.48 -4.38 -0.62
C ALA A 43 5.48 -3.44 0.08
N ALA A 44 5.49 -2.15 -0.27
CA ALA A 44 6.35 -1.15 0.36
C ALA A 44 5.99 -0.93 1.84
N LEU A 45 4.69 -0.83 2.16
CA LEU A 45 4.22 -0.69 3.55
C LEU A 45 4.61 -1.91 4.40
N ILE A 46 4.43 -3.13 3.87
CA ILE A 46 4.85 -4.38 4.51
C ILE A 46 6.36 -4.38 4.77
N GLN A 47 7.18 -4.03 3.78
CA GLN A 47 8.64 -3.98 3.95
C GLN A 47 9.08 -2.92 4.97
N LEU A 48 8.45 -1.74 4.99
CA LEU A 48 8.71 -0.71 5.98
C LEU A 48 8.38 -1.21 7.40
N TYR A 49 7.28 -1.94 7.53
CA TYR A 49 6.87 -2.55 8.80
C TYR A 49 7.89 -3.59 9.27
N GLN A 50 8.34 -4.47 8.37
CA GLN A 50 9.40 -5.45 8.65
C GLN A 50 10.75 -4.80 8.98
N ALA A 51 11.03 -3.62 8.43
CA ALA A 51 12.20 -2.83 8.76
C ALA A 51 12.12 -2.16 10.15
N GLY A 52 10.99 -2.29 10.85
CA GLY A 52 10.76 -1.73 12.18
C GLY A 52 9.98 -0.42 12.20
N VAL A 53 9.44 0.04 11.06
CA VAL A 53 8.57 1.22 10.99
C VAL A 53 7.13 0.77 11.22
N THR A 54 6.72 0.73 12.49
CA THR A 54 5.36 0.31 12.88
C THR A 54 4.41 1.47 13.17
N ASP A 55 4.92 2.70 13.07
CA ASP A 55 4.16 3.93 13.35
C ASP A 55 3.26 4.32 12.17
N GLU A 56 1.96 4.49 12.41
CA GLU A 56 0.95 4.79 11.39
C GLU A 56 1.31 6.05 10.58
N VAL A 57 1.81 7.08 11.25
CA VAL A 57 2.16 8.37 10.63
C VAL A 57 3.39 8.19 9.75
N SER A 58 4.40 7.48 10.25
CA SER A 58 5.65 7.19 9.53
C SER A 58 5.42 6.30 8.31
N LEU A 59 4.65 5.23 8.44
CA LEU A 59 4.21 4.36 7.32
C LEU A 59 3.45 5.15 6.28
N SER A 60 2.52 5.99 6.74
CA SER A 60 1.74 6.84 5.86
C SER A 60 2.65 7.81 5.11
N ASP A 61 3.55 8.53 5.77
CA ASP A 61 4.44 9.51 5.14
C ASP A 61 5.37 8.85 4.14
N LYS A 62 6.05 7.77 4.54
CA LYS A 62 6.91 6.94 3.68
C LYS A 62 6.17 6.39 2.46
N GLY A 63 4.94 5.90 2.65
CA GLY A 63 4.10 5.42 1.56
C GLY A 63 3.74 6.52 0.55
N ARG A 64 3.51 7.76 1.03
CA ARG A 64 3.29 8.92 0.16
C ARG A 64 4.55 9.28 -0.62
N GLU A 65 5.71 9.32 0.04
CA GLU A 65 7.01 9.57 -0.61
C GLU A 65 7.29 8.52 -1.70
N TYR A 66 7.02 7.25 -1.41
CA TYR A 66 7.19 6.14 -2.35
C TYR A 66 6.29 6.30 -3.58
N LEU A 67 5.00 6.62 -3.39
CA LEU A 67 4.09 6.88 -4.50
C LEU A 67 4.53 8.09 -5.32
N ALA A 68 5.01 9.16 -4.69
CA ALA A 68 5.51 10.35 -5.37
C ALA A 68 6.74 10.02 -6.25
N MET A 69 7.67 9.19 -5.74
CA MET A 69 8.83 8.73 -6.53
C MET A 69 8.45 7.77 -7.66
N THR A 70 7.48 6.88 -7.42
CA THR A 70 7.09 5.84 -8.39
C THR A 70 6.21 6.40 -9.50
N THR A 71 5.28 7.32 -9.18
CA THR A 71 4.42 7.98 -10.17
C THR A 71 5.20 9.00 -11.01
N ALA A 72 6.31 9.53 -10.49
CA ALA A 72 7.21 10.41 -11.21
C ALA A 72 8.16 9.67 -12.16
N HIS A 73 8.30 8.34 -12.03
CA HIS A 73 9.16 7.56 -12.92
C HIS A 73 8.43 7.22 -14.24
N PRO A 74 8.88 7.75 -15.39
CA PRO A 74 8.21 7.55 -16.69
C PRO A 74 8.23 6.09 -17.17
N ALA A 75 9.09 5.25 -16.60
CA ALA A 75 9.15 3.81 -16.91
C ALA A 75 7.90 3.04 -16.42
N PHE A 76 7.17 3.58 -15.44
CA PHE A 76 6.01 2.89 -14.85
C PHE A 76 4.72 3.09 -15.65
N GLN A 77 4.64 4.18 -16.43
CA GLN A 77 3.49 4.55 -17.27
C GLN A 77 3.27 3.61 -18.48
N MET A 78 4.24 2.76 -18.84
CA MET A 78 4.13 1.89 -20.04
C MET A 78 3.54 0.49 -19.78
N ARG A 79 3.17 0.13 -18.54
CA ARG A 79 2.56 -1.18 -18.20
C ARG A 79 1.16 -1.10 -17.58
N GLY A 80 0.48 0.04 -17.72
CA GLY A 80 -0.87 0.30 -17.18
C GLY A 80 -2.03 0.16 -18.18
N ALA A 81 -1.80 -0.44 -19.34
CA ALA A 81 -2.84 -0.65 -20.36
C ALA A 81 -3.60 -1.98 -20.17
N ILE A 82 -3.86 -2.44 -18.95
CA ILE A 82 -4.79 -3.55 -18.68
C ILE A 82 -5.49 -3.33 -17.33
N GLY A 83 -6.80 -3.08 -17.35
CA GLY A 83 -7.57 -2.83 -16.14
C GLY A 83 -8.94 -2.24 -16.42
N LYS A 84 -9.69 -2.90 -17.30
CA LYS A 84 -11.08 -2.58 -17.65
C LYS A 84 -11.97 -2.75 -16.40
N THR A 85 -12.52 -1.67 -15.84
CA THR A 85 -13.85 -1.72 -15.19
C THR A 85 -14.56 -0.38 -15.38
N ASP A 86 -15.43 -0.39 -16.38
CA ASP A 86 -16.58 0.49 -16.49
C ASP A 86 -17.48 0.31 -15.25
N PRO A 87 -17.89 1.38 -14.56
CA PRO A 87 -19.00 1.33 -13.62
C PRO A 87 -20.27 1.89 -14.30
N THR A 88 -20.77 1.23 -15.34
CA THR A 88 -22.10 1.53 -15.91
C THR A 88 -22.92 0.26 -15.99
N GLY A 89 -23.18 -0.33 -14.83
CA GLY A 89 -24.32 -1.22 -14.62
C GLY A 89 -25.59 -0.37 -14.48
N ALA A 90 -26.39 -0.35 -15.54
CA ALA A 90 -27.71 0.27 -15.63
C ALA A 90 -28.75 -0.36 -14.68
N PRO A 91 -29.90 0.29 -14.44
CA PRO A 91 -31.19 -0.39 -14.41
C PRO A 91 -31.77 -0.56 -15.81
#